data_AF-A0A2U1J739-F1
#
_entry.id   AF-A0A2U1J739-F1
#
_cell.length_a   1.000
_cell.length_b   1.000
_cell.length_c   1.000
_cell.angle_alpha   90.00
_cell.angle_beta   90.00
_cell.angle_gamma   90.00
#
_symmetry.space_group_name_H-M   'P 1'
#
loop_
_entity.id
_entity.type
_entity.pdbx_description
1 polymer ?
#
loop_
_entity_poly.entity_id
_entity_poly.type
_entity_poly.pdbx_seq_one_letter_code
_entity_poly.pdbx_strand_id
1 'polypeptide(L)'
;FTTNSSSSVGLYGNFGQANYSAAKSATNGFTRTLPHKSIKNGIRVNSLFIGFLCHNSCPDSGKIFQIGSCWAGQVCRQSTGGHIFVPDETYTPESIRDRWSVITNFDDGRAQWLTSSGDFNKVVVGNIMRVLNVKIGETSNVEKKITARNQNATIDVEAARKHVFQPKNFAFTERDVMLYAFGISASHKNLPLVYELSPKFHTFPTFPILAKFFCGVNYGEFLPKFNPMMLLHGEEFVQIHSPIPTSGNFVCTSQVVDIADKGKASAVTMRLSMKDQSGKLVADVESITFIRGIGGFSKVPGYKQPSPPVRSSIAVANASPPKKTSPDIVYSQ
;
A
#
# COMPACT_ATOMS: atom_id res chain seq x y z
N PHE A 1 19.59 11.70 -22.09
CA PHE A 1 18.85 12.73 -21.34
C PHE A 1 17.42 12.71 -21.79
N THR A 2 16.46 12.76 -20.88
CA THR A 2 15.03 12.80 -21.23
C THR A 2 14.44 14.09 -20.69
N THR A 3 13.78 14.87 -21.52
CA THR A 3 13.06 16.07 -21.09
C THR A 3 11.57 15.89 -21.30
N ASN A 4 10.79 16.26 -20.29
CA ASN A 4 9.32 16.18 -20.33
C ASN A 4 8.72 17.58 -20.41
N SER A 5 7.78 17.79 -21.34
CA SER A 5 7.10 19.07 -21.51
C SER A 5 5.78 19.09 -20.74
N SER A 6 5.78 19.80 -19.61
CA SER A 6 4.57 20.08 -18.82
C SER A 6 4.01 21.49 -19.11
N SER A 7 3.07 21.97 -18.30
CA SER A 7 2.45 23.29 -18.41
C SER A 7 2.05 23.81 -17.03
N SER A 8 1.95 25.13 -16.88
CA SER A 8 1.38 25.79 -15.70
C SER A 8 -0.05 25.31 -15.41
N VAL A 9 -0.81 24.96 -16.45
CA VAL A 9 -2.16 24.37 -16.31
C VAL A 9 -2.13 23.04 -15.54
N GLY A 10 -1.07 22.24 -15.69
CA GLY A 10 -0.91 21.01 -14.92
C GLY A 10 -0.45 21.21 -13.47
N LEU A 11 -0.10 22.44 -13.09
CA LEU A 11 0.29 22.81 -11.73
C LEU A 11 -0.83 23.53 -10.99
N TYR A 12 -1.51 24.46 -11.68
CA TYR A 12 -2.49 25.37 -11.07
C TYR A 12 -3.94 25.08 -11.48
N GLY A 13 -4.15 24.23 -12.49
CA GLY A 13 -5.44 24.07 -13.14
C GLY A 13 -5.78 25.23 -14.08
N ASN A 14 -6.75 25.00 -14.97
CA ASN A 14 -7.34 26.06 -15.79
C ASN A 14 -8.78 25.68 -16.14
N PHE A 15 -9.67 26.67 -16.15
CA PHE A 15 -11.08 26.44 -16.45
C PHE A 15 -11.26 25.91 -17.88
N GLY A 16 -12.17 24.97 -18.08
CA GLY A 16 -12.45 24.35 -19.39
C GLY A 16 -11.35 23.41 -19.91
N GLN A 17 -10.30 23.12 -19.14
CA GLN A 17 -9.13 22.33 -19.58
C GLN A 17 -8.84 21.13 -18.67
N ALA A 18 -9.87 20.47 -18.13
CA ALA A 18 -9.71 19.38 -17.16
C ALA A 18 -8.84 18.22 -17.66
N ASN A 19 -9.07 17.77 -18.90
CA ASN A 19 -8.27 16.72 -19.56
C ASN A 19 -6.80 17.11 -19.75
N TYR A 20 -6.56 18.33 -20.24
CA TYR A 20 -5.21 18.86 -20.44
C TYR A 20 -4.46 19.06 -19.12
N SER A 21 -5.15 19.58 -18.09
CA SER A 21 -4.64 19.71 -16.73
C SER A 21 -4.19 18.36 -16.18
N ALA A 22 -5.06 17.35 -16.23
CA ALA A 22 -4.75 16.01 -15.74
C ALA A 22 -3.53 15.39 -16.43
N ALA A 23 -3.44 15.47 -17.76
CA ALA A 23 -2.31 14.95 -18.54
C ALA A 23 -0.99 15.64 -18.18
N LYS A 24 -1.01 16.96 -17.97
CA LYS A 24 0.20 17.73 -17.59
C LYS A 24 0.58 17.49 -16.12
N SER A 25 -0.39 17.33 -15.23
CA SER A 25 -0.14 16.88 -13.85
C SER A 25 0.49 15.48 -13.80
N ALA A 26 0.03 14.55 -14.63
CA ALA A 26 0.61 13.21 -14.74
C ALA A 26 2.06 13.26 -15.24
N THR A 27 2.36 14.12 -16.20
CA THR A 27 3.72 14.37 -16.71
C THR A 27 4.67 14.86 -15.60
N ASN A 28 4.18 15.72 -14.69
CA ASN A 28 4.93 16.16 -13.52
C ASN A 28 5.24 15.00 -12.56
N GLY A 29 4.27 14.11 -12.31
CA GLY A 29 4.47 12.91 -11.49
C GLY A 29 5.46 11.93 -12.11
N PHE A 30 5.36 11.71 -13.42
CA PHE A 30 6.26 10.84 -14.18
C PHE A 30 7.71 11.34 -14.15
N THR A 31 7.92 12.64 -14.35
CA THR A 31 9.24 13.30 -14.27
C THR A 31 9.91 13.11 -12.92
N ARG A 32 9.15 13.15 -11.82
CA ARG A 32 9.68 12.94 -10.46
C ARG A 32 9.97 11.48 -10.14
N THR A 33 9.26 10.55 -10.77
CA THR A 33 9.37 9.10 -10.47
C THR A 33 10.53 8.45 -11.22
N LEU A 34 10.75 8.80 -12.49
CA LEU A 34 11.80 8.20 -13.34
C LEU A 34 13.22 8.25 -12.74
N PRO A 35 13.70 9.37 -12.18
CA PRO A 35 15.06 9.48 -11.64
C PRO A 35 15.40 8.41 -10.59
N HIS A 36 14.43 7.97 -9.78
CA HIS A 36 14.65 6.97 -8.73
C HIS A 36 15.14 5.62 -9.28
N LYS A 37 14.79 5.28 -10.53
CA LYS A 37 15.25 4.06 -11.22
C LYS A 37 16.40 4.32 -12.19
N SER A 38 16.52 5.54 -12.71
CA SER A 38 17.36 5.87 -13.86
C SER A 38 18.70 6.55 -13.54
N ILE A 39 18.86 7.14 -12.34
CA ILE A 39 20.12 7.82 -11.93
C ILE A 39 21.31 6.85 -11.89
N LYS A 40 21.09 5.59 -11.48
CA LYS A 40 22.15 4.55 -11.43
C LYS A 40 22.76 4.24 -12.81
N ASN A 41 22.04 4.55 -13.89
CA ASN A 41 22.47 4.33 -15.28
C ASN A 41 22.86 5.64 -15.98
N GLY A 42 23.08 6.73 -15.24
CA GLY A 42 23.46 8.04 -15.81
C GLY A 42 22.33 8.77 -16.54
N ILE A 43 21.09 8.30 -16.45
CA ILE A 43 19.94 8.87 -17.17
C ILE A 43 19.28 9.93 -16.27
N ARG A 44 19.37 11.19 -16.73
CA ARG A 44 18.75 12.36 -16.10
C ARG A 44 17.42 12.71 -16.76
N VAL A 45 16.42 13.03 -15.94
CA VAL A 45 15.06 13.36 -16.39
C VAL A 45 14.58 14.64 -15.72
N ASN A 46 14.30 15.69 -16.48
CA ASN A 46 13.81 16.97 -15.95
C ASN A 46 12.69 17.55 -16.82
N SER A 47 11.98 18.57 -16.32
CA SER A 47 10.96 19.29 -17.10
C SER A 47 11.42 20.72 -17.44
N LEU A 48 11.49 21.03 -18.76
CA LEU A 48 11.79 22.32 -19.40
C LEU A 48 13.21 22.91 -19.16
N PHE A 49 13.86 23.44 -20.22
CA PHE A 49 15.30 23.80 -20.45
C PHE A 49 16.08 22.74 -21.24
N ILE A 50 15.79 22.64 -22.55
CA ILE A 50 16.33 21.56 -23.40
C ILE A 50 17.86 21.64 -23.55
N GLY A 51 18.45 22.84 -23.60
CA GLY A 51 19.91 23.00 -23.78
C GLY A 51 20.72 22.53 -22.57
N PHE A 52 20.60 23.24 -21.44
CA PHE A 52 21.42 22.94 -20.25
C PHE A 52 21.00 21.64 -19.55
N LEU A 53 19.71 21.32 -19.42
CA LEU A 53 19.29 20.09 -18.73
C LEU A 53 19.60 18.81 -19.49
N CYS A 54 19.91 18.91 -20.79
CA CYS A 54 20.44 17.81 -21.58
C CYS A 54 21.97 17.80 -21.68
N HIS A 55 22.66 18.74 -21.04
CA HIS A 55 24.11 18.80 -21.07
C HIS A 55 24.73 17.95 -19.95
N ASN A 56 25.91 17.38 -20.20
CA ASN A 56 26.62 16.51 -19.25
C ASN A 56 26.95 17.20 -17.91
N SER A 57 27.15 18.51 -17.94
CA SER A 57 27.45 19.31 -16.75
C SER A 57 26.25 19.59 -15.84
N CYS A 58 25.01 19.33 -16.26
CA CYS A 58 23.84 19.60 -15.43
C CYS A 58 23.71 18.56 -14.30
N PRO A 59 23.86 18.94 -13.01
CA PRO A 59 23.81 17.97 -11.91
C PRO A 59 22.40 17.49 -11.59
N ASP A 60 21.38 18.17 -12.13
CA ASP A 60 20.00 18.01 -11.69
C ASP A 60 19.24 16.89 -12.39
N SER A 61 18.36 16.22 -11.63
CA SER A 61 17.41 15.21 -12.10
C SER A 61 16.15 15.23 -11.24
N GLY A 62 14.98 14.99 -11.82
CA GLY A 62 13.68 14.94 -11.15
C GLY A 62 13.07 16.30 -10.79
N LYS A 63 13.70 17.38 -11.25
CA LYS A 63 13.25 18.75 -10.97
C LYS A 63 12.29 19.24 -12.05
N ILE A 64 11.39 20.13 -11.64
CA ILE A 64 10.44 20.81 -12.52
C ILE A 64 10.85 22.27 -12.60
N PHE A 65 11.02 22.77 -13.82
CA PHE A 65 11.31 24.18 -14.06
C PHE A 65 10.17 24.82 -14.85
N GLN A 66 9.86 26.08 -14.53
CA GLN A 66 9.00 26.95 -15.33
C GLN A 66 9.86 27.94 -16.08
N ILE A 67 9.46 28.23 -17.31
CA ILE A 67 10.16 29.16 -18.20
C ILE A 67 9.11 29.98 -18.92
N GLY A 68 9.35 31.28 -19.04
CA GLY A 68 8.55 32.19 -19.84
C GLY A 68 9.21 33.55 -19.89
N SER A 69 9.17 34.23 -21.04
CA SER A 69 9.68 35.60 -21.19
C SER A 69 11.11 35.80 -20.64
N CYS A 70 12.02 34.87 -20.94
CA CYS A 70 13.40 34.87 -20.44
C CYS A 70 13.57 34.77 -18.91
N TRP A 71 12.49 34.51 -18.18
CA TRP A 71 12.52 34.13 -16.77
C TRP A 71 12.49 32.62 -16.60
N ALA A 72 13.13 32.15 -15.54
CA ALA A 72 13.18 30.75 -15.17
C ALA A 72 13.14 30.57 -13.66
N GLY A 73 12.34 29.59 -13.20
CA GLY A 73 12.24 29.23 -11.79
C GLY A 73 12.03 27.74 -11.59
N GLN A 74 12.56 27.19 -10.50
CA GLN A 74 12.29 25.81 -10.10
C GLN A 74 10.97 25.75 -9.31
N VAL A 75 10.11 24.78 -9.63
CA VAL A 75 8.87 24.52 -8.89
C VAL A 75 9.02 23.30 -7.99
N CYS A 76 8.80 23.47 -6.70
CA CYS A 76 8.76 22.40 -5.71
C CYS A 76 7.38 22.28 -5.06
N ARG A 77 7.11 21.13 -4.41
CA ARG A 77 5.96 20.98 -3.53
C ARG A 77 6.40 21.23 -2.10
N GLN A 78 5.65 22.05 -1.40
CA GLN A 78 5.76 22.25 0.04
C GLN A 78 4.60 21.55 0.75
N SER A 79 4.86 21.09 1.96
CA SER A 79 3.84 20.66 2.92
C SER A 79 3.88 21.58 4.12
N THR A 80 2.73 21.89 4.72
CA THR A 80 2.67 22.50 6.06
C THR A 80 3.27 21.54 7.09
N GLY A 81 3.52 22.05 8.31
CA GLY A 81 3.87 21.20 9.43
C GLY A 81 2.70 20.33 9.92
N GLY A 82 1.46 20.64 9.53
CA GLY A 82 0.25 19.90 9.87
C GLY A 82 -0.09 19.87 11.37
N HIS A 83 -1.03 19.00 11.74
CA HIS A 83 -1.38 18.68 13.12
C HIS A 83 -1.59 17.17 13.22
N ILE A 84 -1.22 16.56 14.35
CA ILE A 84 -1.49 15.15 14.58
C ILE A 84 -2.64 14.99 15.55
N PHE A 85 -3.62 14.19 15.14
CA PHE A 85 -4.74 13.80 15.97
C PHE A 85 -4.44 12.47 16.66
N VAL A 86 -4.78 12.37 17.94
CA VAL A 86 -4.75 11.11 18.66
C VAL A 86 -6.04 10.35 18.30
N PRO A 87 -5.96 9.09 17.85
CA PRO A 87 -7.14 8.32 17.45
C PRO A 87 -7.86 7.77 18.69
N ASP A 88 -8.40 8.67 19.50
CA ASP A 88 -9.27 8.39 20.64
C ASP A 88 -10.65 9.05 20.45
N GLU A 89 -11.47 9.06 21.49
CA GLU A 89 -12.83 9.62 21.46
C GLU A 89 -12.87 11.13 21.17
N THR A 90 -11.72 11.83 21.27
CA THR A 90 -11.59 13.25 20.95
C THR A 90 -11.37 13.52 19.46
N TYR A 91 -11.12 12.48 18.64
CA TYR A 91 -10.97 12.62 17.20
C TYR A 91 -12.32 12.75 16.50
N THR A 92 -12.87 13.95 16.52
CA THR A 92 -14.15 14.30 15.89
C THR A 92 -13.96 15.26 14.71
N PRO A 93 -14.95 15.41 13.81
CA PRO A 93 -14.92 16.45 12.78
C PRO A 93 -14.71 17.86 13.35
N GLU A 94 -15.26 18.15 14.52
CA GLU A 94 -15.09 19.42 15.23
C GLU A 94 -13.63 19.63 15.63
N SER A 95 -12.96 18.58 16.13
CA SER A 95 -11.53 18.66 16.47
C SER A 95 -10.66 19.03 15.26
N ILE A 96 -11.03 18.56 14.05
CA ILE A 96 -10.34 18.89 12.80
C ILE A 96 -10.60 20.35 12.42
N ARG A 97 -11.86 20.78 12.46
CA ARG A 97 -12.27 22.18 12.19
C ARG A 97 -11.51 23.14 13.10
N ASP A 98 -11.46 22.85 14.39
CA ASP A 98 -10.87 23.73 15.40
C ASP A 98 -9.33 23.83 15.25
N ARG A 99 -8.70 22.89 14.54
CA ARG A 99 -7.27 22.90 14.19
C ARG A 99 -6.99 23.26 12.73
N TRP A 100 -8.01 23.64 11.95
CA TRP A 100 -7.86 23.88 10.52
C TRP A 100 -6.84 24.99 10.20
N SER A 101 -6.81 26.03 11.04
CA SER A 101 -5.85 27.14 10.93
C SER A 101 -4.40 26.67 11.13
N VAL A 102 -4.16 25.59 11.86
CA VAL A 102 -2.82 25.00 12.06
C VAL A 102 -2.47 24.02 10.93
N ILE A 103 -3.47 23.26 10.45
CA ILE A 103 -3.29 22.29 9.35
C ILE A 103 -2.88 23.00 8.06
N THR A 104 -3.44 24.18 7.81
CA THR A 104 -3.27 24.94 6.56
C THR A 104 -2.21 26.04 6.64
N ASN A 105 -1.48 26.15 7.76
CA ASN A 105 -0.48 27.20 7.96
C ASN A 105 0.87 26.84 7.33
N PHE A 106 1.32 27.66 6.38
CA PHE A 106 2.66 27.57 5.78
C PHE A 106 3.68 28.54 6.43
N ASP A 107 3.20 29.49 7.24
CA ASP A 107 3.97 30.62 7.78
C ASP A 107 4.45 30.39 9.23
N ASP A 108 4.07 29.28 9.86
CA ASP A 108 4.44 28.95 11.24
C ASP A 108 5.88 28.39 11.40
N GLY A 109 6.69 28.50 10.34
CA GLY A 109 8.06 28.01 10.30
C GLY A 109 8.21 26.49 10.22
N ARG A 110 7.10 25.73 10.13
CA ARG A 110 7.13 24.26 10.03
C ARG A 110 6.92 23.73 8.61
N ALA A 111 6.75 24.60 7.62
CA ALA A 111 6.62 24.20 6.22
C ALA A 111 7.91 23.52 5.72
N GLN A 112 7.78 22.40 5.01
CA GLN A 112 8.92 21.60 4.56
C GLN A 112 8.86 21.24 3.09
N TRP A 113 10.06 21.08 2.50
CA TRP A 113 10.25 20.61 1.13
C TRP A 113 10.34 19.10 1.12
N LEU A 114 9.29 18.44 0.64
CA LEU A 114 9.24 16.97 0.59
C LEU A 114 9.64 16.48 -0.80
N THR A 115 10.74 15.75 -0.86
CA THR A 115 11.29 15.24 -2.14
C THR A 115 11.00 13.77 -2.38
N SER A 116 10.67 13.02 -1.32
CA SER A 116 10.40 11.59 -1.36
C SER A 116 9.32 11.20 -0.35
N SER A 117 8.72 10.02 -0.55
CA SER A 117 7.84 9.41 0.46
C SER A 117 8.56 9.18 1.80
N GLY A 118 9.88 8.98 1.77
CA GLY A 118 10.70 8.88 2.98
C GLY A 118 10.74 10.17 3.79
N ASP A 119 10.77 11.33 3.13
CA ASP A 119 10.75 12.63 3.83
C ASP A 119 9.41 12.90 4.47
N PHE A 120 8.30 12.54 3.80
CA PHE A 120 6.97 12.60 4.40
C PHE A 120 6.89 11.76 5.68
N ASN A 121 7.41 10.53 5.66
CA ASN A 121 7.44 9.67 6.84
C ASN A 121 8.23 10.31 8.00
N LYS A 122 9.33 11.01 7.74
CA LYS A 122 10.09 11.73 8.78
C LYS A 122 9.25 12.83 9.43
N VAL A 123 8.45 13.57 8.65
CA VAL A 123 7.55 14.60 9.18
C VAL A 123 6.51 14.00 10.10
N VAL A 124 5.85 12.93 9.66
CA VAL A 124 4.83 12.22 10.46
C VAL A 124 5.43 11.72 11.76
N VAL A 125 6.58 11.03 11.71
CA VAL A 125 7.29 10.55 12.90
C VAL A 125 7.70 11.69 13.83
N GLY A 126 8.23 12.79 13.28
CA GLY A 126 8.61 13.97 14.06
C GLY A 126 7.42 14.63 14.77
N ASN A 127 6.27 14.69 14.12
CA ASN A 127 5.04 15.22 14.71
C ASN A 127 4.48 14.28 15.80
N ILE A 128 4.53 12.96 15.60
CA ILE A 128 4.21 11.95 16.63
C ILE A 128 5.11 12.15 17.85
N MET A 129 6.42 12.25 17.64
CA MET A 129 7.42 12.44 18.71
C MET A 129 7.15 13.70 19.54
N ARG A 130 6.75 14.80 18.88
CA ARG A 130 6.41 16.06 19.54
C ARG A 130 5.16 15.94 20.41
N VAL A 131 4.10 15.30 19.92
CA VAL A 131 2.86 15.09 20.71
C VAL A 131 3.05 14.10 21.86
N LEU A 132 3.94 13.13 21.70
CA LEU A 132 4.34 12.22 22.78
C LEU A 132 5.40 12.82 23.73
N ASN A 133 5.77 14.10 23.53
CA ASN A 133 6.73 14.87 24.32
C ASN A 133 8.10 14.19 24.50
N VAL A 134 8.69 13.71 23.41
CA VAL A 134 10.01 13.04 23.46
C VAL A 134 11.11 13.83 22.75
N LYS A 135 12.28 13.95 23.40
CA LYS A 135 13.40 14.77 22.93
C LYS A 135 14.25 14.05 21.87
N ILE A 136 14.75 14.81 20.89
CA ILE A 136 15.68 14.33 19.86
C ILE A 136 17.02 13.98 20.53
N GLY A 137 17.39 12.70 20.49
CA GLY A 137 18.50 12.11 21.25
C GLY A 137 18.06 10.95 22.16
N GLU A 138 16.77 10.89 22.50
CA GLU A 138 16.12 9.75 23.16
C GLU A 138 15.45 8.80 22.14
N THR A 139 15.96 8.73 20.91
CA THR A 139 15.42 7.86 19.85
C THR A 139 15.36 6.39 20.28
N SER A 140 16.27 5.96 21.15
CA SER A 140 16.27 4.62 21.75
C SER A 140 15.08 4.38 22.70
N ASN A 141 14.58 5.41 23.39
CA ASN A 141 13.44 5.33 24.30
C ASN A 141 12.10 5.55 23.60
N VAL A 142 12.07 6.25 22.45
CA VAL A 142 10.85 6.35 21.62
C VAL A 142 10.63 5.15 20.74
N GLU A 143 11.69 4.57 20.16
CA GLU A 143 11.58 3.21 19.63
C GLU A 143 11.06 2.32 20.75
N LYS A 144 11.66 2.29 21.94
CA LYS A 144 11.11 1.50 23.07
C LYS A 144 9.71 1.89 23.57
N LYS A 145 9.14 3.08 23.27
CA LYS A 145 7.77 3.48 23.66
C LYS A 145 6.73 3.23 22.55
N ILE A 146 7.07 3.53 21.30
CA ILE A 146 6.24 3.19 20.11
C ILE A 146 6.29 1.68 19.83
N THR A 147 7.44 1.09 20.14
CA THR A 147 7.75 -0.34 20.15
C THR A 147 7.78 -0.86 21.59
N ALA A 148 7.14 -0.16 22.54
CA ALA A 148 6.88 -0.71 23.87
C ALA A 148 6.13 -1.99 23.63
N ARG A 149 6.86 -3.09 23.70
CA ARG A 149 6.28 -4.42 23.76
C ARG A 149 5.25 -4.31 24.85
N ASN A 150 3.99 -4.53 24.48
CA ASN A 150 3.02 -4.84 25.49
C ASN A 150 3.36 -6.27 25.93
N GLN A 151 4.43 -6.42 26.74
CA GLN A 151 4.99 -7.72 27.16
C GLN A 151 3.96 -8.51 27.97
N ASN A 152 2.91 -7.83 28.44
CA ASN A 152 1.80 -8.38 29.18
C ASN A 152 0.54 -8.54 28.32
N ALA A 153 0.58 -8.21 27.03
CA ALA A 153 -0.57 -8.45 26.17
C ALA A 153 -0.72 -9.95 25.90
N THR A 154 -1.67 -10.54 26.61
CA THR A 154 -2.13 -11.90 26.36
C THR A 154 -2.88 -11.93 25.03
N ILE A 155 -2.33 -12.66 24.07
CA ILE A 155 -3.03 -12.98 22.82
C ILE A 155 -3.62 -14.38 22.97
N ASP A 156 -4.94 -14.47 22.95
CA ASP A 156 -5.63 -15.75 22.94
C ASP A 156 -5.76 -16.25 21.50
N VAL A 157 -4.77 -17.01 21.07
CA VAL A 157 -4.70 -17.56 19.71
C VAL A 157 -5.82 -18.57 19.47
N GLU A 158 -6.24 -19.34 20.48
CA GLU A 158 -7.34 -20.30 20.30
C GLU A 158 -8.68 -19.60 20.15
N ALA A 159 -8.97 -18.59 20.97
CA ALA A 159 -10.18 -17.78 20.82
C ALA A 159 -10.21 -17.09 19.46
N ALA A 160 -9.09 -16.50 19.02
CA ALA A 160 -8.98 -15.86 17.71
C ALA A 160 -9.26 -16.85 16.57
N ARG A 161 -8.73 -18.08 16.64
CA ARG A 161 -8.96 -19.13 15.63
C ARG A 161 -10.37 -19.70 15.63
N LYS A 162 -11.05 -19.73 16.78
CA LYS A 162 -12.45 -20.17 16.90
C LYS A 162 -13.44 -19.10 16.42
N HIS A 163 -13.00 -17.85 16.31
CA HIS A 163 -13.84 -16.75 15.86
C HIS A 163 -13.99 -16.74 14.33
N VAL A 164 -15.24 -16.77 13.87
CA VAL A 164 -15.61 -16.56 12.46
C VAL A 164 -16.21 -15.18 12.34
N PHE A 165 -15.62 -14.34 11.49
CA PHE A 165 -16.10 -12.97 11.31
C PHE A 165 -17.39 -12.94 10.51
N GLN A 166 -18.16 -11.86 10.69
CA GLN A 166 -19.42 -11.67 9.97
C GLN A 166 -19.18 -11.69 8.45
N PRO A 167 -19.99 -12.46 7.69
CA PRO A 167 -19.86 -12.49 6.24
C PRO A 167 -20.08 -11.12 5.62
N LYS A 168 -19.32 -10.81 4.57
CA LYS A 168 -19.42 -9.56 3.79
C LYS A 168 -19.70 -9.87 2.33
N ASN A 169 -20.48 -9.01 1.70
CA ASN A 169 -20.79 -9.14 0.28
C ASN A 169 -19.65 -8.57 -0.57
N PHE A 170 -19.29 -9.30 -1.62
CA PHE A 170 -18.34 -8.89 -2.64
C PHE A 170 -18.98 -9.09 -4.01
N ALA A 171 -19.25 -7.99 -4.71
CA ALA A 171 -19.86 -8.01 -6.04
C ALA A 171 -18.90 -7.39 -7.04
N PHE A 172 -18.85 -7.94 -8.24
CA PHE A 172 -18.04 -7.39 -9.33
C PHE A 172 -18.67 -7.68 -10.68
N THR A 173 -18.22 -6.92 -11.67
CA THR A 173 -18.66 -6.98 -13.07
C THR A 173 -17.47 -7.23 -13.99
N GLU A 174 -17.75 -7.40 -15.28
CA GLU A 174 -16.75 -7.55 -16.34
C GLU A 174 -15.78 -6.35 -16.35
N ARG A 175 -16.28 -5.16 -16.02
CA ARG A 175 -15.47 -3.94 -15.86
C ARG A 175 -14.36 -4.12 -14.84
N ASP A 176 -14.68 -4.68 -13.67
CA ASP A 176 -13.70 -4.85 -12.58
C ASP A 176 -12.65 -5.90 -12.95
N VAL A 177 -13.09 -6.97 -13.63
CA VAL A 177 -12.21 -8.02 -14.17
C VAL A 177 -11.21 -7.45 -15.17
N MET A 178 -11.68 -6.63 -16.12
CA MET A 178 -10.81 -5.96 -17.10
C MET A 178 -9.87 -4.94 -16.44
N LEU A 179 -10.35 -4.14 -15.48
CA LEU A 179 -9.52 -3.17 -14.75
C LEU A 179 -8.42 -3.86 -13.94
N TYR A 180 -8.73 -5.00 -13.32
CA TYR A 180 -7.72 -5.81 -12.66
C TYR A 180 -6.67 -6.32 -13.66
N ALA A 181 -7.10 -6.87 -14.80
CA ALA A 181 -6.21 -7.33 -15.85
C ALA A 181 -5.27 -6.22 -16.34
N PHE A 182 -5.78 -5.01 -16.60
CA PHE A 182 -4.95 -3.85 -16.92
C PHE A 182 -4.00 -3.48 -15.79
N GLY A 183 -4.45 -3.57 -14.53
CA GLY A 183 -3.64 -3.30 -13.34
C GLY A 183 -2.44 -4.24 -13.20
N ILE A 184 -2.56 -5.49 -13.65
CA ILE A 184 -1.47 -6.47 -13.70
C ILE A 184 -0.74 -6.49 -15.06
N SER A 185 -0.85 -5.40 -15.83
CA SER A 185 -0.15 -5.18 -17.10
C SER A 185 -0.64 -6.00 -18.30
N ALA A 186 -1.85 -6.54 -18.29
CA ALA A 186 -2.48 -7.02 -19.53
C ALA A 186 -2.64 -5.86 -20.51
N SER A 187 -2.30 -6.09 -21.77
CA SER A 187 -2.39 -5.09 -22.84
C SER A 187 -3.71 -5.22 -23.60
N HIS A 188 -4.03 -4.22 -24.43
CA HIS A 188 -5.15 -4.28 -25.39
C HIS A 188 -5.10 -5.49 -26.34
N LYS A 189 -3.94 -6.14 -26.49
CA LYS A 189 -3.79 -7.36 -27.31
C LYS A 189 -4.25 -8.62 -26.59
N ASN A 190 -4.35 -8.60 -25.27
CA ASN A 190 -4.78 -9.73 -24.45
C ASN A 190 -6.32 -9.81 -24.39
N LEU A 191 -6.97 -9.86 -25.56
CA LEU A 191 -8.44 -9.77 -25.70
C LEU A 191 -9.24 -10.69 -24.77
N PRO A 192 -8.83 -11.95 -24.50
CA PRO A 192 -9.53 -12.81 -23.53
C PRO A 192 -9.60 -12.26 -22.09
N LEU A 193 -8.82 -11.24 -21.73
CA LEU A 193 -8.77 -10.64 -20.40
C LEU A 193 -9.26 -9.19 -20.36
N VAL A 194 -9.25 -8.48 -21.49
CA VAL A 194 -9.49 -7.03 -21.56
C VAL A 194 -10.63 -6.64 -22.50
N TYR A 195 -11.35 -7.61 -23.04
CA TYR A 195 -12.49 -7.38 -23.92
C TYR A 195 -13.61 -8.38 -23.62
N GLU A 196 -14.71 -7.87 -23.07
CA GLU A 196 -15.85 -8.61 -22.58
C GLU A 196 -16.61 -9.38 -23.68
N LEU A 197 -16.58 -8.90 -24.93
CA LEU A 197 -17.18 -9.59 -26.07
C LEU A 197 -16.24 -10.63 -26.71
N SER A 198 -15.06 -10.86 -26.13
CA SER A 198 -14.19 -11.95 -26.58
C SER A 198 -14.89 -13.29 -26.32
N PRO A 199 -14.90 -14.24 -27.28
CA PRO A 199 -15.50 -15.57 -27.06
C PRO A 199 -14.75 -16.40 -26.00
N LYS A 200 -13.57 -15.94 -25.57
CA LYS A 200 -12.75 -16.56 -24.53
C LYS A 200 -12.60 -15.65 -23.31
N PHE A 201 -13.49 -14.67 -23.12
CA PHE A 201 -13.41 -13.74 -22.00
C PHE A 201 -13.47 -14.50 -20.67
N HIS A 202 -12.49 -14.27 -19.80
CA HIS A 202 -12.41 -14.95 -18.50
C HIS A 202 -11.70 -14.10 -17.45
N THR A 203 -11.93 -14.44 -16.19
CA THR A 203 -11.33 -13.78 -15.04
C THR A 203 -9.93 -14.31 -14.76
N PHE A 204 -8.99 -13.41 -14.52
CA PHE A 204 -7.61 -13.78 -14.21
C PHE A 204 -7.54 -14.55 -12.86
N PRO A 205 -6.80 -15.66 -12.74
CA PRO A 205 -6.87 -16.55 -11.56
C PRO A 205 -6.57 -15.89 -10.21
N THR A 206 -5.75 -14.84 -10.17
CA THR A 206 -5.41 -14.11 -8.93
C THR A 206 -6.40 -13.01 -8.56
N PHE A 207 -7.45 -12.78 -9.35
CA PHE A 207 -8.50 -11.79 -9.07
C PHE A 207 -9.15 -11.91 -7.68
N PRO A 208 -9.42 -13.12 -7.13
CA PRO A 208 -10.08 -13.25 -5.82
C PRO A 208 -9.30 -12.63 -4.66
N ILE A 209 -7.99 -12.37 -4.83
CA ILE A 209 -7.18 -11.61 -3.85
C ILE A 209 -7.82 -10.24 -3.56
N LEU A 210 -8.51 -9.62 -4.54
CA LEU A 210 -9.20 -8.34 -4.34
C LEU A 210 -10.25 -8.39 -3.23
N ALA A 211 -10.92 -9.53 -3.06
CA ALA A 211 -11.97 -9.69 -2.05
C ALA A 211 -11.47 -9.35 -0.64
N LYS A 212 -10.18 -9.59 -0.33
CA LYS A 212 -9.59 -9.29 0.98
C LYS A 212 -9.56 -7.80 1.31
N PHE A 213 -9.46 -6.92 0.30
CA PHE A 213 -9.40 -5.48 0.54
C PHE A 213 -10.78 -4.90 0.91
N PHE A 214 -11.85 -5.49 0.37
CA PHE A 214 -13.22 -5.05 0.62
C PHE A 214 -13.89 -5.81 1.76
N CYS A 215 -13.52 -7.08 1.95
CA CYS A 215 -14.10 -7.97 2.95
C CYS A 215 -13.14 -8.27 4.13
N GLY A 216 -12.03 -7.54 4.23
CA GLY A 216 -11.07 -7.67 5.33
C GLY A 216 -11.68 -7.35 6.69
N VAL A 217 -10.98 -7.74 7.75
CA VAL A 217 -11.43 -7.63 9.15
C VAL A 217 -10.52 -6.71 9.95
N ASN A 218 -11.05 -6.19 11.06
CA ASN A 218 -10.27 -5.33 11.94
C ASN A 218 -9.41 -6.18 12.88
N TYR A 219 -8.09 -6.08 12.73
CA TYR A 219 -7.14 -6.80 13.58
C TYR A 219 -7.27 -6.44 15.07
N GLY A 220 -7.81 -5.27 15.41
CA GLY A 220 -8.05 -4.86 16.80
C GLY A 220 -9.09 -5.70 17.56
N GLU A 221 -9.86 -6.54 16.87
CA GLU A 221 -10.82 -7.46 17.52
C GLU A 221 -10.14 -8.63 18.24
N PHE A 222 -8.91 -8.99 17.83
CA PHE A 222 -8.19 -10.15 18.37
C PHE A 222 -6.69 -9.88 18.64
N LEU A 223 -6.20 -8.68 18.32
CA LEU A 223 -4.86 -8.23 18.66
C LEU A 223 -4.91 -6.98 19.56
N PRO A 224 -3.89 -6.79 20.41
CA PRO A 224 -3.70 -5.55 21.13
C PRO A 224 -3.58 -4.36 20.18
N LYS A 225 -3.95 -3.16 20.63
CA LYS A 225 -3.75 -1.92 19.85
C LYS A 225 -2.30 -1.82 19.37
N PHE A 226 -2.13 -1.61 18.06
CA PHE A 226 -0.83 -1.46 17.42
C PHE A 226 -0.88 -0.35 16.37
N ASN A 227 0.29 0.16 16.00
CA ASN A 227 0.40 1.11 14.91
C ASN A 227 0.26 0.38 13.56
N PRO A 228 -0.75 0.68 12.72
CA PRO A 228 -0.92 0.04 11.41
C PRO A 228 0.32 0.16 10.50
N MET A 229 1.18 1.16 10.69
CA MET A 229 2.43 1.28 9.92
C MET A 229 3.49 0.20 10.23
N MET A 230 3.27 -0.58 11.28
CA MET A 230 4.12 -1.70 11.65
C MET A 230 3.72 -3.01 10.95
N LEU A 231 2.61 -2.98 10.22
CA LEU A 231 2.07 -4.08 9.44
C LEU A 231 2.80 -4.19 8.09
N LEU A 232 3.30 -5.38 7.79
CA LEU A 232 3.89 -5.74 6.51
C LEU A 232 3.17 -6.95 5.94
N HIS A 233 2.74 -6.88 4.69
CA HIS A 233 2.26 -8.06 3.97
C HIS A 233 3.47 -8.95 3.66
N GLY A 234 3.49 -10.17 4.22
CA GLY A 234 4.57 -11.13 4.05
C GLY A 234 4.33 -12.11 2.92
N GLU A 235 3.26 -12.90 3.02
CA GLU A 235 2.96 -13.99 2.08
C GLU A 235 1.51 -13.95 1.62
N GLU A 236 1.25 -14.51 0.43
CA GLU A 236 -0.08 -14.66 -0.14
C GLU A 236 -0.21 -16.05 -0.74
N PHE A 237 -1.37 -16.68 -0.54
CA PHE A 237 -1.75 -17.93 -1.16
C PHE A 237 -3.20 -17.83 -1.64
N VAL A 238 -3.48 -18.35 -2.83
CA VAL A 238 -4.83 -18.43 -3.40
C VAL A 238 -5.07 -19.83 -3.92
N GLN A 239 -6.21 -20.41 -3.54
CA GLN A 239 -6.69 -21.69 -4.03
C GLN A 239 -8.01 -21.50 -4.75
N ILE A 240 -8.04 -21.86 -6.03
CA ILE A 240 -9.23 -21.78 -6.87
C ILE A 240 -9.92 -23.15 -6.87
N HIS A 241 -11.15 -23.21 -6.38
CA HIS A 241 -11.94 -24.45 -6.28
C HIS A 241 -12.90 -24.62 -7.45
N SER A 242 -13.30 -23.52 -8.09
CA SER A 242 -14.09 -23.53 -9.33
C SER A 242 -13.74 -22.35 -10.23
N PRO A 243 -14.01 -22.40 -11.55
CA PRO A 243 -13.80 -21.27 -12.45
C PRO A 243 -14.42 -19.99 -11.89
N ILE A 244 -13.64 -18.91 -11.88
CA ILE A 244 -14.08 -17.62 -11.37
C ILE A 244 -14.98 -16.97 -12.44
N PRO A 245 -16.24 -16.65 -12.13
CA PRO A 245 -17.12 -15.96 -13.08
C PRO A 245 -16.58 -14.59 -13.49
N THR A 246 -17.05 -14.06 -14.62
CA THR A 246 -16.71 -12.72 -15.12
C THR A 246 -17.51 -11.60 -14.47
N SER A 247 -18.60 -11.95 -13.78
CA SER A 247 -19.42 -11.06 -12.96
C SER A 247 -20.21 -11.88 -11.94
N GLY A 248 -20.69 -11.23 -10.88
CA GLY A 248 -21.57 -11.87 -9.91
C GLY A 248 -21.51 -11.29 -8.51
N ASN A 249 -22.32 -11.86 -7.63
CA ASN A 249 -22.38 -11.52 -6.21
C ASN A 249 -21.88 -12.69 -5.37
N PHE A 250 -20.97 -12.43 -4.45
CA PHE A 250 -20.34 -13.43 -3.62
C PHE A 250 -20.41 -13.03 -2.16
N VAL A 251 -20.34 -14.05 -1.30
CA VAL A 251 -20.27 -13.88 0.14
C VAL A 251 -18.88 -14.32 0.60
N CYS A 252 -18.16 -13.41 1.23
CA CYS A 252 -16.82 -13.61 1.74
C CYS A 252 -16.86 -13.73 3.25
N THR A 253 -16.28 -14.80 3.79
CA THR A 253 -16.15 -15.00 5.24
C THR A 253 -14.68 -15.10 5.59
N SER A 254 -14.24 -14.29 6.56
CA SER A 254 -12.86 -14.30 7.04
C SER A 254 -12.74 -15.08 8.35
N GLN A 255 -11.55 -15.63 8.60
CA GLN A 255 -11.20 -16.32 9.84
C GLN A 255 -9.69 -16.19 10.11
N VAL A 256 -9.32 -16.17 11.39
CA VAL A 256 -7.91 -16.29 11.80
C VAL A 256 -7.51 -17.75 11.67
N VAL A 257 -6.52 -18.04 10.83
CA VAL A 257 -5.93 -19.38 10.72
C VAL A 257 -4.88 -19.57 11.79
N ASP A 258 -4.01 -18.57 11.98
CA ASP A 258 -2.93 -18.64 12.95
C ASP A 258 -2.43 -17.25 13.38
N ILE A 259 -1.86 -17.18 14.58
CA ILE A 259 -1.07 -16.06 15.09
C ILE A 259 0.20 -16.65 15.69
N ALA A 260 1.29 -16.60 14.93
CA ALA A 260 2.58 -17.14 15.34
C ALA A 260 3.47 -16.05 15.95
N ASP A 261 4.06 -16.32 17.12
CA ASP A 261 5.05 -15.45 17.73
C ASP A 261 6.40 -15.55 17.00
N LYS A 262 6.91 -14.42 16.53
CA LYS A 262 8.23 -14.29 15.89
C LYS A 262 9.19 -13.45 16.76
N GLY A 263 8.93 -13.39 18.07
CA GLY A 263 9.77 -12.76 19.09
C GLY A 263 9.68 -11.23 19.16
N LYS A 264 9.89 -10.53 18.05
CA LYS A 264 9.71 -9.06 17.94
C LYS A 264 8.49 -8.65 17.12
N ALA A 265 7.79 -9.63 16.54
CA ALA A 265 6.64 -9.45 15.68
C ALA A 265 5.74 -10.68 15.79
N SER A 266 4.51 -10.55 15.27
CA SER A 266 3.56 -11.64 15.14
C SER A 266 3.32 -11.86 13.65
N ALA A 267 3.35 -13.10 13.21
CA ALA A 267 2.88 -13.48 11.89
C ALA A 267 1.42 -13.92 12.01
N VAL A 268 0.50 -13.13 11.46
CA VAL A 268 -0.94 -13.39 11.49
C VAL A 268 -1.36 -13.92 10.14
N THR A 269 -1.90 -15.13 10.13
CA THR A 269 -2.43 -15.79 8.95
C THR A 269 -3.94 -15.66 8.96
N MET A 270 -4.47 -14.93 7.98
CA MET A 270 -5.91 -14.80 7.74
C MET A 270 -6.30 -15.65 6.54
N ARG A 271 -7.46 -16.30 6.60
CA ARG A 271 -8.11 -16.91 5.43
C ARG A 271 -9.42 -16.20 5.15
N LEU A 272 -9.68 -15.94 3.88
CA LEU A 272 -10.96 -15.50 3.35
C LEU A 272 -11.48 -16.59 2.42
N SER A 273 -12.69 -17.07 2.70
CA SER A 273 -13.41 -18.01 1.84
C SER A 273 -14.49 -17.27 1.06
N MET A 274 -14.44 -17.36 -0.26
CA MET A 274 -15.37 -16.71 -1.19
C MET A 274 -16.35 -17.74 -1.74
N LYS A 275 -17.63 -17.56 -1.46
CA LYS A 275 -18.72 -18.44 -1.93
C LYS A 275 -19.66 -17.68 -2.86
N ASP A 276 -20.23 -18.37 -3.84
CA ASP A 276 -21.32 -17.82 -4.65
C ASP A 276 -22.65 -17.79 -3.87
N GLN A 277 -23.71 -17.26 -4.48
CA GLN A 277 -25.04 -17.20 -3.88
C GLN A 277 -25.67 -18.57 -3.59
N SER A 278 -25.21 -19.64 -4.23
CA SER A 278 -25.64 -21.01 -3.95
C SER A 278 -24.93 -21.62 -2.74
N GLY A 279 -23.92 -20.94 -2.21
CA GLY A 279 -23.07 -21.42 -1.11
C GLY A 279 -21.88 -22.27 -1.58
N LYS A 280 -21.66 -22.41 -2.89
CA LYS A 280 -20.52 -23.14 -3.44
C LYS A 280 -19.24 -22.35 -3.25
N LEU A 281 -18.19 -23.01 -2.75
CA LEU A 281 -16.87 -22.41 -2.55
C LEU A 281 -16.18 -22.20 -3.91
N VAL A 282 -15.80 -20.95 -4.17
CA VAL A 282 -15.16 -20.53 -5.42
C VAL A 282 -13.65 -20.40 -5.25
N ALA A 283 -13.23 -19.71 -4.19
CA ALA A 283 -11.82 -19.50 -3.89
C ALA A 283 -11.58 -19.36 -2.38
N ASP A 284 -10.41 -19.81 -1.94
CA ASP A 284 -9.83 -19.45 -0.65
C ASP A 284 -8.60 -18.56 -0.88
N VAL A 285 -8.49 -17.49 -0.10
CA VAL A 285 -7.34 -16.59 -0.10
C VAL A 285 -6.75 -16.58 1.30
N GLU A 286 -5.48 -16.94 1.42
CA GLU A 286 -4.70 -16.81 2.65
C GLU A 286 -3.67 -15.68 2.51
N SER A 287 -3.55 -14.87 3.55
CA SER A 287 -2.51 -13.84 3.63
C SER A 287 -1.80 -13.93 4.97
N ILE A 288 -0.46 -13.88 4.94
CA ILE A 288 0.35 -13.77 6.15
C ILE A 288 0.83 -12.34 6.28
N THR A 289 0.51 -11.74 7.42
CA THR A 289 0.84 -10.38 7.77
C THR A 289 1.79 -10.36 8.96
N PHE A 290 2.94 -9.69 8.82
CA PHE A 290 3.89 -9.49 9.91
C PHE A 290 3.61 -8.16 10.60
N ILE A 291 3.24 -8.21 11.87
CA ILE A 291 2.97 -7.02 12.68
C ILE A 291 4.09 -6.85 13.68
N ARG A 292 4.97 -5.89 13.40
CA ARG A 292 6.12 -5.58 14.26
C ARG A 292 5.66 -4.92 15.55
N GLY A 293 6.30 -5.25 16.67
CA GLY A 293 5.95 -4.73 18.00
C GLY A 293 4.96 -5.60 18.77
N ILE A 294 4.19 -6.46 18.09
CA ILE A 294 3.33 -7.46 18.72
C ILE A 294 4.07 -8.80 18.75
N GLY A 295 4.81 -9.12 19.81
CA GLY A 295 5.55 -10.38 19.91
C GLY A 295 6.05 -10.64 21.32
N GLY A 296 6.52 -11.85 21.58
CA GLY A 296 6.93 -12.29 22.91
C GLY A 296 5.78 -12.78 23.79
N PHE A 297 4.55 -12.82 23.27
CA PHE A 297 3.36 -13.33 23.99
C PHE A 297 3.49 -14.84 24.30
N SER A 298 4.26 -15.59 23.50
CA SER A 298 4.58 -16.99 23.79
C SER A 298 5.38 -17.21 25.07
N LYS A 299 5.99 -16.14 25.61
CA LYS A 299 6.78 -16.17 26.86
C LYS A 299 5.98 -15.74 28.09
N VAL A 300 4.73 -15.32 27.92
CA VAL A 300 3.86 -14.90 29.02
C VAL A 300 3.49 -16.12 29.86
N PRO A 301 3.61 -16.09 31.20
CA PRO A 301 3.20 -17.20 32.05
C PRO A 301 1.75 -17.63 31.78
N GLY A 302 1.54 -18.93 31.58
CA GLY A 302 0.22 -19.51 31.28
C GLY A 302 -0.15 -19.56 29.80
N TYR A 303 0.68 -19.04 28.88
CA TYR A 303 0.47 -19.22 27.45
C TYR A 303 0.58 -20.70 27.07
N LYS A 304 -0.44 -21.20 26.37
CA LYS A 304 -0.46 -22.53 25.78
C LYS A 304 -0.37 -22.40 24.27
N GLN A 305 0.71 -22.94 23.69
CA GLN A 305 0.85 -22.99 22.24
C GLN A 305 -0.27 -23.86 21.66
N PRO A 306 -1.15 -23.33 20.80
CA PRO A 306 -2.20 -24.13 20.18
C PRO A 306 -1.59 -25.13 19.18
N SER A 307 -2.36 -26.16 18.83
CA SER A 307 -1.98 -27.12 17.80
C SER A 307 -1.62 -26.43 16.47
N PRO A 308 -0.77 -27.02 15.61
CA PRO A 308 -0.48 -26.46 14.30
C PRO A 308 -1.76 -26.18 13.51
N PRO A 309 -1.85 -25.05 12.79
CA PRO A 309 -3.02 -24.74 11.98
C PRO A 309 -3.15 -25.70 10.80
N VAL A 310 -4.38 -26.05 10.41
CA VAL A 310 -4.64 -26.85 9.21
C VAL A 310 -4.55 -25.95 7.98
N ARG A 311 -3.49 -26.13 7.18
CA ARG A 311 -3.24 -25.42 5.92
C ARG A 311 -3.16 -26.40 4.76
N SER A 312 -3.50 -25.94 3.57
CA SER A 312 -3.32 -26.72 2.34
C SER A 312 -1.87 -27.14 2.21
N SER A 313 -1.60 -28.41 1.87
CA SER A 313 -0.23 -28.92 1.69
C SER A 313 0.54 -28.13 0.63
N ILE A 314 -0.16 -27.60 -0.38
CA ILE A 314 0.40 -26.74 -1.41
C ILE A 314 0.79 -25.37 -0.84
N ALA A 315 0.02 -24.83 0.11
CA ALA A 315 0.30 -23.54 0.75
C ALA A 315 1.55 -23.55 1.65
N VAL A 316 2.02 -24.74 2.02
CA VAL A 316 3.23 -24.95 2.84
C VAL A 316 4.32 -25.73 2.12
N ALA A 317 4.12 -26.04 0.84
CA ALA A 317 5.10 -26.75 0.03
C ALA A 317 6.27 -25.85 -0.34
N ASN A 318 7.49 -26.38 -0.28
CA ASN A 318 8.66 -25.69 -0.81
C ASN A 318 8.60 -25.73 -2.34
N ALA A 319 8.43 -24.56 -2.97
CA ALA A 319 8.55 -24.45 -4.42
C ALA A 319 10.03 -24.56 -4.83
N SER A 320 10.35 -25.57 -5.64
CA SER A 320 11.62 -25.62 -6.36
C SER A 320 11.40 -24.99 -7.74
N PRO A 321 12.28 -24.09 -8.21
CA PRO A 321 12.22 -23.62 -9.58
C PRO A 321 12.26 -24.82 -10.52
N PRO A 322 11.37 -24.90 -11.53
CA PRO A 322 11.40 -25.98 -12.49
C PRO A 322 12.77 -26.03 -13.19
N LYS A 323 13.50 -27.14 -13.01
CA LYS A 323 14.92 -27.28 -13.40
C LYS A 323 15.17 -27.30 -14.91
N LYS A 324 14.12 -27.40 -15.74
CA LYS A 324 14.21 -27.64 -17.20
C LYS A 324 13.37 -26.68 -18.05
N THR A 325 12.78 -25.65 -17.45
CA THR A 325 12.02 -24.65 -18.21
C THR A 325 12.83 -23.36 -18.27
N SER A 326 13.17 -22.95 -19.49
CA SER A 326 13.54 -21.57 -19.78
C SER A 326 12.40 -20.66 -19.30
N PRO A 327 12.69 -19.50 -18.68
CA PRO A 327 11.65 -18.52 -18.39
C PRO A 327 10.95 -18.10 -19.69
N ASP A 328 9.62 -17.97 -19.67
CA ASP A 328 8.83 -17.57 -20.85
C ASP A 328 9.27 -16.21 -21.41
N ILE A 329 9.80 -15.33 -20.55
CA ILE A 329 10.38 -14.04 -20.89
C ILE A 329 11.59 -13.76 -19.98
N VAL A 330 12.72 -13.40 -20.59
CA VAL A 330 13.89 -12.84 -19.89
C VAL A 330 13.91 -11.33 -20.11
N TYR A 331 13.74 -10.56 -19.05
CA TYR A 331 13.98 -9.12 -19.10
C TYR A 331 15.47 -8.87 -18.83
N SER A 332 16.23 -8.51 -19.87
CA SER A 332 17.58 -7.98 -19.70
C SER A 332 17.51 -6.55 -19.17
N GLN A 333 18.28 -6.26 -18.11
CA GLN A 333 18.43 -4.90 -17.56
C GLN A 333 19.21 -3.99 -18.51
#